data_AF-A0A7Y9ENI3-F1
#
_entry.id   AF-A0A7Y9ENI3-F1
#
_cell.length_a   1.000
_cell.length_b   1.000
_cell.length_c   1.000
_cell.angle_alpha   90.00
_cell.angle_beta   90.00
_cell.angle_gamma   90.00
#
_symmetry.space_group_name_H-M   'P 1'
#
loop_
_entity.id
_entity.type
_entity.pdbx_description
1 polymer ?
#
loop_
_entity_poly.entity_id
_entity_poly.type
_entity_poly.pdbx_seq_one_letter_code
_entity_poly.pdbx_strand_id
1 'polypeptide(L)'
;MCFRRLAAVAISLISLALLAGCGGAPPRQQRARVEVVLLAGGGARVDLYAAGRLRSDADVRALARRIAGALFPGAEGIRVRTGKDRGAPFARAEIDRAYRTGRRPFLRIDTSGAARELAARGFDDTAMKLRLPPVPATVRPDISGNQLWHLREGDPAPVIGIGMRPEPARWAGVMALPLLGALGVALAFFVRRRALAAPAAGLAVAAALLALPLGAGRHGADLGVAGLLGGTALDVASAAPLTALPLGMPAAMLLGAMTVRSLRGPAVRNGNEAPPRDTGVFW
;
A
#
# COMPACT_ATOMS: atom_id res chain seq x y z
N MET A 1 70.89 -19.96 18.27
CA MET A 1 69.51 -20.12 18.78
C MET A 1 68.63 -20.62 17.65
N CYS A 2 67.93 -21.73 17.85
CA CYS A 2 67.26 -22.49 16.78
C CYS A 2 65.99 -21.77 16.27
N PHE A 3 65.86 -21.65 14.94
CA PHE A 3 64.72 -21.04 14.23
C PHE A 3 63.34 -21.49 14.74
N ARG A 4 63.24 -22.73 15.24
CA ARG A 4 62.03 -23.29 15.85
C ARG A 4 61.55 -22.55 17.10
N ARG A 5 62.46 -22.02 17.93
CA ARG A 5 62.08 -21.27 19.15
C ARG A 5 61.57 -19.86 18.82
N LEU A 6 62.11 -19.23 17.77
CA LEU A 6 61.62 -17.94 17.27
C LEU A 6 60.23 -18.08 16.65
N ALA A 7 59.97 -19.14 15.88
CA ALA A 7 58.66 -19.41 15.32
C ALA A 7 57.57 -19.63 16.39
N ALA A 8 57.89 -20.37 17.46
CA ALA A 8 56.95 -20.62 18.55
C ALA A 8 56.60 -19.33 19.33
N VAL A 9 57.57 -18.45 19.55
CA VAL A 9 57.35 -17.14 20.20
C VAL A 9 56.55 -16.20 19.29
N ALA A 10 56.82 -16.19 17.99
CA ALA A 10 56.07 -15.39 17.02
C ALA A 10 54.60 -15.83 16.93
N ILE A 11 54.34 -17.13 16.87
CA ILE A 11 52.97 -17.68 16.85
C ILE A 11 52.22 -17.36 18.15
N SER A 12 52.90 -17.43 19.29
CA SER A 12 52.30 -17.11 20.59
C SER A 12 51.95 -15.62 20.70
N LEU A 13 52.82 -14.73 20.20
CA LEU A 13 52.57 -13.28 20.18
C LEU A 13 51.45 -12.89 19.20
N ILE A 14 51.38 -13.53 18.02
CA ILE A 14 50.28 -13.34 17.07
C ILE A 14 48.95 -13.81 17.68
N SER A 15 48.96 -14.94 18.40
CA SER A 15 47.75 -15.47 19.07
C SER A 15 47.28 -14.56 20.21
N LEU A 16 48.21 -13.99 20.99
CA LEU A 16 47.90 -13.02 22.04
C LEU A 16 47.36 -11.70 21.46
N ALA A 17 47.92 -11.25 20.32
CA ALA A 17 47.46 -10.06 19.61
C ALA A 17 46.06 -10.25 19.01
N LEU A 18 45.72 -11.46 18.54
CA LEU A 18 44.37 -11.80 18.07
C LEU A 18 43.34 -11.82 19.21
N LEU A 19 43.73 -12.28 20.41
CA LEU A 19 42.86 -12.26 21.60
C LEU A 19 42.66 -10.85 22.17
N ALA A 20 43.70 -10.00 22.15
CA ALA A 20 43.60 -8.59 22.54
C ALA A 20 42.88 -7.73 21.47
N GLY A 21 42.91 -8.14 20.21
CA GLY A 21 42.19 -7.52 19.09
C GLY A 21 40.68 -7.82 19.05
N CYS A 22 40.18 -8.74 19.88
CA CYS A 22 38.75 -8.92 20.14
C CYS A 22 38.19 -7.91 21.17
N GLY A 23 38.81 -6.73 21.26
CA GLY A 23 38.30 -5.60 22.02
C GLY A 23 37.01 -5.07 21.41
N GLY A 24 35.89 -5.37 22.07
CA GLY A 24 34.63 -4.64 22.02
C GLY A 24 34.13 -4.25 20.63
N ALA A 25 33.19 -5.02 20.09
CA ALA A 25 32.33 -4.51 19.03
C ALA A 25 31.82 -3.11 19.43
N PRO A 26 31.92 -2.09 18.56
CA PRO A 26 31.46 -0.74 18.89
C PRO A 26 30.02 -0.83 19.39
N PRO A 27 29.63 -0.06 20.43
CA PRO A 27 28.28 -0.10 20.96
C PRO A 27 27.32 0.05 19.78
N ARG A 28 26.48 -0.96 19.55
CA ARG A 28 25.52 -0.95 18.45
C ARG A 28 24.75 0.36 18.55
N GLN A 29 24.95 1.24 17.57
CA GLN A 29 24.24 2.52 17.51
C GLN A 29 22.75 2.21 17.67
N GLN A 30 22.15 2.78 18.71
CA GLN A 30 20.73 2.61 18.97
C GLN A 30 20.01 3.34 17.85
N ARG A 31 19.20 2.60 17.09
CA ARG A 31 18.47 3.16 15.96
C ARG A 31 17.01 2.82 16.17
N ALA A 32 16.20 3.87 16.24
CA ALA A 32 14.77 3.75 16.12
C ALA A 32 14.31 4.35 14.80
N ARG A 33 13.25 3.76 14.25
CA ARG A 33 12.49 4.32 13.15
C ARG A 33 11.02 4.29 13.53
N VAL A 34 10.36 5.42 13.36
CA VAL A 34 8.92 5.58 13.57
C VAL A 34 8.28 5.78 12.21
N GLU A 35 7.24 5.02 11.91
CA GLU A 35 6.46 5.19 10.69
C GLU A 35 5.02 5.49 11.04
N VAL A 36 4.57 6.69 10.68
CA VAL A 36 3.22 7.19 10.92
C VAL A 36 2.44 7.06 9.61
N VAL A 37 1.38 6.27 9.60
CA VAL A 37 0.51 6.07 8.43
C VAL A 37 -0.87 6.59 8.76
N LEU A 38 -1.30 7.65 8.08
CA LEU A 38 -2.67 8.13 8.18
C LEU A 38 -3.59 7.29 7.27
N LEU A 39 -4.71 6.85 7.83
CA LEU A 39 -5.69 6.02 7.13
C LEU A 39 -6.81 6.89 6.57
N ALA A 40 -7.40 6.46 5.45
CA ALA A 40 -8.48 7.20 4.81
C ALA A 40 -9.72 7.36 5.72
N GLY A 41 -10.03 6.38 6.57
CA GLY A 41 -11.18 6.43 7.48
C GLY A 41 -11.00 7.30 8.74
N GLY A 42 -10.03 8.22 8.77
CA GLY A 42 -9.77 9.07 9.95
C GLY A 42 -8.86 8.45 11.01
N GLY A 43 -8.46 7.19 10.87
CA GLY A 43 -7.53 6.51 11.78
C GLY A 43 -6.05 6.76 11.46
N ALA A 44 -5.15 6.26 12.30
CA ALA A 44 -3.72 6.24 12.04
C ALA A 44 -3.07 4.95 12.55
N ARG A 45 -1.89 4.62 12.01
CA ARG A 45 -0.99 3.60 12.55
C ARG A 45 0.36 4.21 12.84
N VAL A 46 0.95 3.83 13.96
CA VAL A 46 2.31 4.20 14.33
C VAL A 46 3.10 2.92 14.51
N ASP A 47 4.02 2.65 13.59
CA ASP A 47 4.91 1.51 13.63
C ASP A 47 6.26 1.95 14.22
N LEU A 48 6.64 1.37 15.36
CA LEU A 48 7.92 1.58 16.01
C LEU A 48 8.84 0.40 15.75
N TYR A 49 9.91 0.67 15.00
CA TYR A 49 11.04 -0.23 14.80
C TYR A 49 12.16 0.24 15.71
N ALA A 50 12.47 -0.52 16.75
CA ALA A 50 13.52 -0.16 17.70
C ALA A 50 14.54 -1.30 17.78
N ALA A 51 15.76 -1.04 17.33
CA ALA A 51 16.89 -1.95 17.51
C ALA A 51 17.75 -1.44 18.68
N GLY A 52 17.87 -2.24 19.75
CA GLY A 52 18.71 -1.89 20.89
C GLY A 52 18.16 -2.31 22.25
N ARG A 53 18.36 -1.46 23.27
CA ARG A 53 18.27 -1.72 24.72
C ARG A 53 16.88 -2.07 25.29
N LEU A 54 15.84 -2.18 24.45
CA LEU A 54 14.51 -2.57 24.95
C LEU A 54 14.56 -4.03 25.39
N ARG A 55 14.24 -4.27 26.66
CA ARG A 55 14.45 -5.56 27.33
C ARG A 55 13.38 -6.59 27.00
N SER A 56 12.22 -6.14 26.53
CA SER A 56 11.06 -7.00 26.25
C SER A 56 10.10 -6.41 25.22
N ASP A 57 9.30 -7.27 24.58
CA ASP A 57 8.17 -6.86 23.73
C ASP A 57 7.14 -5.98 24.47
N ALA A 58 7.02 -6.15 25.79
CA ALA A 58 6.17 -5.31 26.62
C ALA A 58 6.70 -3.86 26.68
N ASP A 59 8.02 -3.68 26.77
CA ASP A 59 8.66 -2.36 26.75
C ASP A 59 8.47 -1.66 25.40
N VAL A 60 8.62 -2.40 24.30
CA VAL A 60 8.40 -1.87 22.94
C VAL A 60 6.94 -1.43 22.78
N ARG A 61 5.97 -2.23 23.23
CA ARG A 61 4.55 -1.87 23.19
C ARG A 61 4.22 -0.66 24.07
N ALA A 62 4.78 -0.60 25.26
CA ALA A 62 4.57 0.53 26.17
C ALA A 62 5.13 1.83 25.58
N LEU A 63 6.33 1.78 24.98
CA LEU A 63 6.93 2.91 24.29
C LEU A 63 6.10 3.33 23.06
N ALA A 64 5.70 2.38 22.21
CA ALA A 64 4.85 2.66 21.06
C ALA A 64 3.51 3.30 21.45
N ARG A 65 2.90 2.85 22.57
CA ARG A 65 1.68 3.45 23.12
C ARG A 65 1.89 4.91 23.54
N ARG A 66 2.98 5.20 24.26
CA ARG A 66 3.30 6.58 24.71
C ARG A 66 3.59 7.50 23.53
N ILE A 67 4.38 7.02 22.55
CA ILE A 67 4.64 7.76 21.31
C ILE A 67 3.33 8.04 20.56
N ALA A 68 2.45 7.04 20.40
CA ALA A 68 1.15 7.23 19.76
C ALA A 68 0.28 8.26 20.49
N GLY A 69 0.20 8.19 21.82
CA GLY A 69 -0.54 9.17 22.63
C GLY A 69 0.04 10.58 22.56
N ALA A 70 1.36 10.70 22.46
CA ALA A 70 2.03 11.98 22.29
C ALA A 70 1.76 12.61 20.91
N LEU A 71 1.78 11.80 19.84
CA LEU A 71 1.50 12.25 18.47
C LEU A 71 0.02 12.60 18.25
N PHE A 72 -0.89 11.91 18.96
CA PHE A 72 -2.34 12.04 18.81
C PHE A 72 -3.01 12.19 20.18
N PRO A 73 -2.91 13.36 20.84
CA PRO A 73 -3.41 13.56 22.21
C PRO A 73 -4.94 13.43 22.34
N GLY A 74 -5.69 13.59 21.25
CA GLY A 74 -7.14 13.42 21.22
C GLY A 74 -7.63 12.00 20.89
N ALA A 75 -6.72 11.02 20.79
CA ALA A 75 -7.09 9.66 20.44
C ALA A 75 -7.74 8.90 21.62
N GLU A 76 -8.97 8.43 21.44
CA GLU A 76 -9.72 7.68 22.46
C GLU A 76 -9.38 6.17 22.47
N GLY A 77 -8.86 5.63 21.38
CA GLY A 77 -8.59 4.19 21.22
C GLY A 77 -7.21 3.91 20.64
N ILE A 78 -6.23 3.61 21.50
CA ILE A 78 -4.87 3.20 21.09
C ILE A 78 -4.69 1.70 21.38
N ARG A 79 -4.72 0.88 20.33
CA ARG A 79 -4.48 -0.57 20.40
C ARG A 79 -3.07 -0.87 19.95
N VAL A 80 -2.27 -1.53 20.78
CA VAL A 80 -0.86 -1.81 20.46
C VAL A 80 -0.61 -3.31 20.38
N ARG A 81 0.04 -3.74 19.31
CA ARG A 81 0.41 -5.14 19.06
C ARG A 81 1.87 -5.19 18.60
N THR A 82 2.59 -6.23 19.02
CA THR A 82 3.88 -6.55 18.40
C THR A 82 3.64 -7.36 17.13
N GLY A 83 4.51 -7.18 16.16
CA GLY A 83 4.52 -7.94 14.92
C GLY A 83 5.94 -8.14 14.43
N LYS A 84 6.07 -8.85 13.32
CA LYS A 84 7.33 -8.98 12.57
C LYS A 84 7.09 -8.48 11.16
N ASP A 85 7.92 -7.55 10.71
CA ASP A 85 7.95 -7.11 9.30
C ASP A 85 9.37 -7.32 8.76
N ARG A 86 9.48 -8.02 7.63
CA ARG A 86 10.77 -8.40 7.00
C ARG A 86 11.79 -9.00 7.98
N GLY A 87 11.32 -9.78 8.96
CA GLY A 87 12.15 -10.41 9.98
C GLY A 87 12.54 -9.51 11.16
N ALA A 88 12.20 -8.22 11.14
CA ALA A 88 12.44 -7.29 12.24
C ALA A 88 11.22 -7.21 13.17
N PRO A 89 11.39 -7.34 14.50
CA PRO A 89 10.31 -7.09 15.44
C PRO A 89 9.95 -5.61 15.45
N PHE A 90 8.66 -5.31 15.50
CA PHE A 90 8.16 -3.94 15.62
C PHE A 90 6.89 -3.91 16.46
N ALA A 91 6.58 -2.75 17.04
CA ALA A 91 5.30 -2.52 17.70
C ALA A 91 4.44 -1.59 16.84
N ARG A 92 3.22 -2.02 16.55
CA ARG A 92 2.20 -1.24 15.85
C ARG A 92 1.18 -0.72 16.85
N ALA A 93 1.03 0.59 16.92
CA ALA A 93 -0.07 1.24 17.58
C ALA A 93 -1.12 1.66 16.54
N GLU A 94 -2.32 1.12 16.64
CA GLU A 94 -3.49 1.48 15.84
C GLU A 94 -4.32 2.49 16.62
N ILE A 95 -4.67 3.58 15.95
CA ILE A 95 -5.29 4.76 16.54
C ILE A 95 -6.61 4.99 15.82
N ASP A 96 -7.69 4.87 16.56
CA ASP A 96 -9.02 5.19 16.07
C ASP A 96 -9.23 6.71 16.13
N ARG A 97 -9.83 7.29 15.06
CA ARG A 97 -10.14 8.74 14.95
C ARG A 97 -8.95 9.67 15.22
N ALA A 98 -7.77 9.33 14.68
CA ALA A 98 -6.58 10.18 14.70
C ALA A 98 -6.82 11.59 14.11
N TYR A 99 -7.74 11.74 13.16
CA TYR A 99 -8.22 13.03 12.68
C TYR A 99 -9.70 12.97 12.30
N ARG A 100 -10.35 14.12 12.28
CA ARG A 100 -11.75 14.25 11.86
C ARG A 100 -11.83 14.27 10.34
N THR A 101 -12.56 13.33 9.75
CA THR A 101 -12.87 13.29 8.31
C THR A 101 -13.84 14.41 7.93
N GLY A 102 -13.86 14.80 6.65
CA GLY A 102 -14.75 15.84 6.14
C GLY A 102 -14.28 16.45 4.83
N ARG A 103 -14.90 17.56 4.41
CA ARG A 103 -14.58 18.20 3.11
C ARG A 103 -13.16 18.78 3.02
N ARG A 104 -12.59 19.20 4.15
CA ARG A 104 -11.25 19.80 4.25
C ARG A 104 -10.62 19.42 5.60
N PRO A 105 -10.28 18.13 5.80
CA PRO A 105 -9.77 17.71 7.08
C PRO A 105 -8.37 18.26 7.27
N PHE A 106 -8.10 18.68 8.51
CA PHE A 106 -6.81 19.20 8.93
C PHE A 106 -6.36 18.48 10.19
N LEU A 107 -5.08 18.14 10.23
CA LEU A 107 -4.44 17.47 11.35
C LEU A 107 -3.15 18.20 11.68
N ARG A 108 -2.88 18.36 12.98
CA ARG A 108 -1.61 18.85 13.51
C ARG A 108 -0.99 17.73 14.35
N ILE A 109 0.23 17.34 14.00
CA ILE A 109 1.03 16.35 14.72
C ILE A 109 2.19 17.10 15.39
N ASP A 110 2.20 17.13 16.71
CA ASP A 110 3.33 17.63 17.48
C ASP A 110 4.26 16.47 17.83
N THR A 111 5.49 16.51 17.32
CA THR A 111 6.44 15.41 17.51
C THR A 111 7.30 15.58 18.77
N SER A 112 7.18 16.70 19.49
CA SER A 112 7.98 16.99 20.69
C SER A 112 7.78 15.95 21.79
N GLY A 113 6.54 15.54 22.04
CA GLY A 113 6.25 14.49 23.02
C GLY A 113 6.86 13.14 22.63
N ALA A 114 6.77 12.77 21.35
CA ALA A 114 7.39 11.55 20.85
C ALA A 114 8.92 11.57 20.94
N ALA A 115 9.54 12.70 20.57
CA ALA A 115 10.98 12.91 20.67
C ALA A 115 11.48 12.76 22.12
N ARG A 116 10.77 13.35 23.09
CA ARG A 116 11.08 13.20 24.52
C ARG A 116 11.00 11.75 25.00
N GLU A 117 9.96 11.01 24.60
CA GLU A 117 9.81 9.60 24.96
C GLU A 117 10.92 8.71 24.36
N LEU A 118 11.38 9.04 23.15
CA LEU A 118 12.49 8.35 22.48
C LEU A 118 13.84 8.65 23.14
N ALA A 119 14.15 9.93 23.38
CA ALA A 119 15.35 10.37 24.05
C ALA A 119 15.45 9.81 25.49
N ALA A 120 14.34 9.77 26.23
CA ALA A 120 14.28 9.17 27.57
C ALA A 120 14.62 7.66 27.59
N ARG A 121 14.63 7.00 26.43
CA ARG A 121 15.03 5.59 26.26
C ARG A 121 16.39 5.43 25.56
N GLY A 122 17.10 6.52 25.31
CA GLY A 122 18.43 6.55 24.67
C GLY A 122 18.39 6.40 23.15
N PHE A 123 17.27 6.79 22.52
CA PHE A 123 17.14 6.89 21.06
C PHE A 123 17.32 8.33 20.61
N ASP A 124 18.58 8.75 20.50
CA ASP A 124 18.96 10.17 20.37
C ASP A 124 18.86 10.69 18.92
N ASP A 125 18.81 9.79 17.93
CA ASP A 125 18.46 10.10 16.53
C ASP A 125 17.46 9.06 16.01
N THR A 126 16.22 9.48 15.83
CA THR A 126 15.12 8.64 15.34
C THR A 126 14.58 9.16 14.01
N ALA A 127 14.62 8.33 12.98
CA ALA A 127 13.99 8.64 11.70
C ALA A 127 12.47 8.46 11.78
N MET A 128 11.71 9.52 11.56
CA MET A 128 10.24 9.49 11.51
C MET A 128 9.76 9.70 10.07
N LYS A 129 9.02 8.72 9.54
CA LYS A 129 8.42 8.80 8.20
C LYS A 129 6.90 8.95 8.32
N LEU A 130 6.33 9.91 7.60
CA LEU A 130 4.88 10.05 7.44
C LEU A 130 4.44 9.45 6.10
N ARG A 131 3.32 8.75 6.11
CA ARG A 131 2.58 8.34 4.91
C ARG A 131 1.16 8.87 5.00
N LEU A 132 0.75 9.55 3.95
CA LEU A 132 -0.59 10.08 3.81
C LEU A 132 -1.48 9.11 3.02
N PRO A 133 -2.81 9.16 3.22
CA PRO A 133 -3.74 8.56 2.28
C PRO A 133 -3.52 9.17 0.87
N PRO A 134 -3.83 8.42 -0.21
CA PRO A 134 -3.59 8.85 -1.59
C PRO A 134 -4.62 9.90 -2.06
N VAL A 135 -4.73 11.01 -1.33
CA VAL A 135 -5.57 12.18 -1.64
C VAL A 135 -4.69 13.42 -1.78
N PRO A 136 -5.12 14.45 -2.51
CA PRO A 136 -4.40 15.72 -2.55
C PRO A 136 -4.22 16.28 -1.13
N ALA A 137 -2.96 16.50 -0.72
CA ALA A 137 -2.63 16.96 0.62
C ALA A 137 -1.46 17.93 0.60
N THR A 138 -1.50 18.89 1.52
CA THR A 138 -0.43 19.85 1.80
C THR A 138 0.15 19.56 3.17
N VAL A 139 1.48 19.43 3.26
CA VAL A 139 2.21 19.20 4.52
C VAL A 139 3.07 20.42 4.83
N ARG A 140 3.09 20.84 6.09
CA ARG A 140 3.94 21.93 6.59
C ARG A 140 4.65 21.49 7.87
N PRO A 141 5.97 21.73 8.05
CA PRO A 141 6.89 22.26 7.05
C PRO A 141 7.00 21.31 5.85
N ASP A 142 7.10 21.89 4.65
CA ASP A 142 7.26 21.11 3.42
C ASP A 142 8.73 20.71 3.29
N ILE A 143 9.03 19.46 3.63
CA ILE A 143 10.37 18.89 3.46
C ILE A 143 10.30 17.98 2.25
N SER A 144 10.75 18.54 1.12
CA SER A 144 10.65 17.98 -0.22
C SER A 144 10.91 16.47 -0.29
N GLY A 145 9.91 15.74 -0.82
CA GLY A 145 10.07 14.42 -1.45
C GLY A 145 9.62 13.22 -0.63
N ASN A 146 10.07 13.07 0.62
CA ASN A 146 9.91 11.80 1.34
C ASN A 146 9.21 11.87 2.69
N GLN A 147 8.79 13.07 3.15
CA GLN A 147 8.13 13.26 4.44
C GLN A 147 8.86 12.50 5.56
N LEU A 148 10.16 12.73 5.61
CA LEU A 148 11.10 12.09 6.53
C LEU A 148 11.69 13.18 7.41
N TRP A 149 11.55 13.03 8.72
CA TRP A 149 12.12 13.91 9.73
C TRP A 149 13.06 13.11 10.61
N HIS A 150 14.10 13.77 11.11
CA HIS A 150 14.95 13.22 12.17
C HIS A 150 14.53 13.87 13.48
N LEU A 151 14.12 13.04 14.44
CA LEU A 151 13.85 13.46 15.81
C LEU A 151 15.15 13.28 16.59
N ARG A 152 15.85 14.39 16.83
CA ARG A 152 17.12 14.41 17.56
C ARG A 152 16.95 15.07 18.91
N GLU A 153 17.71 14.58 19.89
CA GLU A 153 17.81 15.26 21.17
C GLU A 153 18.47 16.64 21.01
N GLY A 154 17.87 17.68 21.61
CA GLY A 154 18.36 19.06 21.52
C GLY A 154 17.88 19.85 20.29
N ASP A 155 17.44 19.19 19.23
CA ASP A 155 16.86 19.85 18.05
C ASP A 155 15.37 20.17 18.27
N PRO A 156 14.85 21.30 17.74
CA PRO A 156 13.42 21.60 17.83
C PRO A 156 12.61 20.56 17.06
N ALA A 157 11.79 19.80 17.79
CA ALA A 157 10.96 18.77 17.21
C ALA A 157 9.93 19.38 16.22
N PRO A 158 9.81 18.84 14.99
CA PRO A 158 8.93 19.41 13.99
C PRO A 158 7.46 19.31 14.39
N VAL A 159 6.73 20.41 14.20
CA VAL A 159 5.26 20.42 14.28
C VAL A 159 4.72 20.33 12.86
N ILE A 160 4.01 19.23 12.58
CA ILE A 160 3.56 18.90 11.23
C ILE A 160 2.08 19.23 11.07
N GLY A 161 1.76 20.19 10.21
CA GLY A 161 0.40 20.51 9.78
C GLY A 161 0.08 19.82 8.46
N ILE A 162 -1.04 19.10 8.40
CA ILE A 162 -1.48 18.31 7.26
C ILE A 162 -2.89 18.75 6.89
N GLY A 163 -3.04 19.39 5.73
CA GLY A 163 -4.36 19.70 5.16
C GLY A 163 -4.64 18.78 4.00
N MET A 164 -5.79 18.10 3.98
CA MET A 164 -6.18 17.23 2.87
C MET A 164 -7.36 17.85 2.11
N ARG A 165 -7.48 17.51 0.83
CA ARG A 165 -8.55 17.97 -0.07
C ARG A 165 -9.09 16.76 -0.84
N PRO A 166 -10.00 15.98 -0.22
CA PRO A 166 -10.62 14.85 -0.90
C PRO A 166 -11.50 15.33 -2.05
N GLU A 167 -11.48 14.59 -3.17
CA GLU A 167 -12.28 14.89 -4.35
C GLU A 167 -13.24 13.72 -4.68
N PRO A 168 -14.32 13.54 -3.90
CA PRO A 168 -15.20 12.36 -4.02
C PRO A 168 -15.87 12.24 -5.39
N ALA A 169 -16.06 13.36 -6.09
CA ALA A 169 -16.61 13.38 -7.44
C ALA A 169 -15.73 12.62 -8.46
N ARG A 170 -14.40 12.58 -8.25
CA ARG A 170 -13.50 11.80 -9.11
C ARG A 170 -13.78 10.30 -8.99
N TRP A 171 -14.04 9.82 -7.79
CA TRP A 171 -14.42 8.42 -7.59
C TRP A 171 -15.71 8.07 -8.33
N ALA A 172 -16.74 8.94 -8.25
CA ALA A 172 -17.99 8.75 -8.97
C ALA A 172 -17.79 8.70 -10.49
N GLY A 173 -16.96 9.61 -11.04
CA GLY A 173 -16.62 9.60 -12.46
C GLY A 173 -15.91 8.32 -12.91
N VAL A 174 -14.97 7.82 -12.10
CA VAL A 174 -14.25 6.57 -12.37
C VAL A 174 -15.19 5.35 -12.32
N MET A 175 -16.19 5.36 -11.43
CA MET A 175 -17.17 4.26 -11.32
C MET A 175 -18.31 4.34 -12.34
N ALA A 176 -18.63 5.53 -12.86
CA ALA A 176 -19.67 5.69 -13.87
C ALA A 176 -19.34 4.95 -15.17
N LEU A 177 -18.09 5.01 -15.62
CA LEU A 177 -17.61 4.35 -16.84
C LEU A 177 -17.84 2.82 -16.86
N PRO A 178 -17.39 2.03 -15.86
CA PRO A 178 -17.63 0.59 -15.84
C PRO A 178 -19.11 0.24 -15.66
N LEU A 179 -19.88 1.03 -14.88
CA LEU A 179 -21.32 0.82 -14.73
C LEU A 179 -22.07 1.02 -16.05
N LEU A 180 -21.78 2.11 -16.78
CA LEU A 180 -22.38 2.36 -18.09
C LEU A 180 -21.99 1.28 -19.11
N GLY A 181 -20.75 0.81 -19.09
CA GLY A 181 -20.29 -0.32 -19.91
C GLY A 181 -21.06 -1.60 -19.63
N ALA A 182 -21.19 -1.99 -18.35
CA ALA A 182 -21.93 -3.19 -17.94
C ALA A 182 -23.42 -3.10 -18.32
N LEU A 183 -24.03 -1.94 -18.12
CA LEU A 183 -25.43 -1.70 -18.44
C LEU A 183 -25.68 -1.74 -19.95
N GLY A 184 -24.75 -1.21 -20.75
CA GLY A 184 -24.78 -1.31 -22.22
C GLY A 184 -24.69 -2.76 -22.72
N VAL A 185 -23.82 -3.58 -22.13
CA VAL A 185 -23.71 -5.02 -22.47
C VAL A 185 -24.99 -5.77 -22.08
N ALA A 186 -25.51 -5.53 -20.88
CA ALA A 186 -26.75 -6.15 -20.42
C ALA A 186 -27.94 -5.78 -21.32
N LEU A 187 -28.07 -4.50 -21.69
CA LEU A 187 -29.11 -4.01 -22.58
C LEU A 187 -28.99 -4.63 -23.98
N ALA A 188 -27.77 -4.70 -24.54
CA ALA A 188 -27.54 -5.30 -25.86
C ALA A 188 -27.85 -6.81 -25.88
N PHE A 189 -27.56 -7.51 -24.78
CA PHE A 189 -27.91 -8.91 -24.60
C PHE A 189 -29.44 -9.10 -24.51
N PHE A 190 -30.12 -8.28 -23.70
CA PHE A 190 -31.56 -8.39 -23.46
C PHE A 190 -32.40 -8.00 -24.68
N VAL A 191 -31.96 -6.98 -25.45
CA VAL A 191 -32.66 -6.50 -26.66
C VAL A 191 -32.38 -7.40 -27.89
N ARG A 192 -31.66 -8.53 -27.74
CA ARG A 192 -31.30 -9.48 -28.82
C ARG A 192 -30.58 -8.87 -30.03
N ARG A 193 -30.15 -7.61 -29.96
CA ARG A 193 -29.42 -6.91 -31.04
C ARG A 193 -27.93 -7.22 -30.95
N ARG A 194 -27.55 -8.43 -31.39
CA ARG A 194 -26.14 -8.91 -31.42
C ARG A 194 -25.17 -7.96 -32.13
N ALA A 195 -25.63 -7.19 -33.12
CA ALA A 195 -24.81 -6.21 -33.84
C ALA A 195 -24.30 -5.04 -32.95
N LEU A 196 -25.01 -4.70 -31.87
CA LEU A 196 -24.63 -3.63 -30.95
C LEU A 196 -23.88 -4.14 -29.71
N ALA A 197 -23.93 -5.45 -29.46
CA ALA A 197 -23.25 -6.07 -28.31
C ALA A 197 -21.72 -6.01 -28.44
N ALA A 198 -21.18 -6.10 -29.66
CA ALA A 198 -19.74 -6.03 -29.91
C ALA A 198 -19.14 -4.62 -29.64
N PRO A 199 -19.66 -3.50 -30.20
CA PRO A 199 -19.12 -2.18 -29.87
C PRO A 199 -19.35 -1.80 -28.40
N ALA A 200 -20.46 -2.22 -27.79
CA ALA A 200 -20.71 -2.01 -26.36
C ALA A 200 -19.72 -2.77 -25.47
N ALA A 201 -19.41 -4.03 -25.79
CA ALA A 201 -18.37 -4.79 -25.10
C ALA A 201 -17.00 -4.13 -25.28
N GLY A 202 -16.70 -3.62 -26.49
CA GLY A 202 -15.46 -2.90 -26.79
C GLY A 202 -15.26 -1.67 -25.91
N LEU A 203 -16.32 -0.86 -25.77
CA LEU A 203 -16.34 0.29 -24.88
C LEU A 203 -16.22 -0.12 -23.41
N ALA A 204 -16.88 -1.20 -22.97
CA ALA A 204 -16.79 -1.69 -21.60
C ALA A 204 -15.37 -2.17 -21.25
N VAL A 205 -14.69 -2.85 -22.18
CA VAL A 205 -13.30 -3.30 -22.01
C VAL A 205 -12.34 -2.13 -22.03
N ALA A 206 -12.51 -1.16 -22.95
CA ALA A 206 -11.72 0.07 -22.94
C ALA A 206 -11.92 0.88 -21.65
N ALA A 207 -13.17 0.99 -21.16
CA ALA A 207 -13.48 1.65 -19.89
C ALA A 207 -12.84 0.92 -18.69
N ALA A 208 -12.87 -0.42 -18.65
CA ALA A 208 -12.22 -1.22 -17.62
C ALA A 208 -10.68 -1.11 -17.69
N LEU A 209 -10.10 -1.08 -18.88
CA LEU A 209 -8.67 -0.90 -19.10
C LEU A 209 -8.20 0.53 -18.78
N LEU A 210 -9.03 1.54 -18.98
CA LEU A 210 -8.75 2.93 -18.57
C LEU A 210 -8.94 3.14 -17.06
N ALA A 211 -9.82 2.37 -16.41
CA ALA A 211 -10.00 2.39 -14.96
C ALA A 211 -8.77 1.83 -14.19
N LEU A 212 -7.96 0.97 -14.82
CA LEU A 212 -6.73 0.41 -14.26
C LEU A 212 -5.63 1.47 -13.96
N PRO A 213 -5.18 2.29 -14.92
CA PRO A 213 -4.19 3.35 -14.66
C PRO A 213 -4.77 4.52 -13.87
N LEU A 214 -6.10 4.73 -13.89
CA LEU A 214 -6.77 5.80 -13.14
C LEU A 214 -6.94 5.53 -11.63
N GLY A 215 -6.27 4.50 -11.08
CA GLY A 215 -6.08 4.42 -9.62
C GLY A 215 -7.40 4.35 -8.85
N ALA A 216 -8.35 3.55 -9.32
CA ALA A 216 -9.66 3.47 -8.69
C ALA A 216 -9.61 2.99 -7.22
N GLY A 217 -8.57 2.24 -6.83
CA GLY A 217 -8.26 1.96 -5.41
C GLY A 217 -7.69 3.15 -4.63
N ARG A 218 -7.03 4.11 -5.30
CA ARG A 218 -6.60 5.39 -4.71
C ARG A 218 -7.79 6.32 -4.47
N HIS A 219 -8.78 6.32 -5.36
CA HIS A 219 -9.97 7.16 -5.24
C HIS A 219 -10.95 6.72 -4.14
N GLY A 220 -10.93 5.45 -3.72
CA GLY A 220 -11.68 5.03 -2.54
C GLY A 220 -11.29 5.84 -1.28
N ALA A 221 -10.02 6.25 -1.18
CA ALA A 221 -9.54 7.09 -0.08
C ALA A 221 -10.21 8.47 -0.05
N ASP A 222 -10.59 9.04 -1.21
CA ASP A 222 -11.32 10.32 -1.26
C ASP A 222 -12.64 10.23 -0.48
N LEU A 223 -13.37 9.12 -0.61
CA LEU A 223 -14.64 8.91 0.11
C LEU A 223 -14.44 8.76 1.62
N GLY A 224 -13.38 8.04 2.02
CA GLY A 224 -13.02 7.87 3.43
C GLY A 224 -12.63 9.19 4.08
N VAL A 225 -11.69 9.91 3.44
CA VAL A 225 -11.18 11.19 3.95
C VAL A 225 -12.28 12.25 3.95
N ALA A 226 -13.17 12.24 2.95
CA ALA A 226 -14.35 13.10 2.90
C ALA A 226 -15.38 12.79 4.01
N GLY A 227 -15.28 11.64 4.68
CA GLY A 227 -16.23 11.17 5.68
C GLY A 227 -17.53 10.63 5.09
N LEU A 228 -17.53 10.26 3.80
CA LEU A 228 -18.71 9.72 3.12
C LEU A 228 -18.86 8.21 3.33
N LEU A 229 -17.75 7.48 3.47
CA LEU A 229 -17.73 6.04 3.76
C LEU A 229 -16.73 5.74 4.88
N GLY A 230 -16.99 4.66 5.62
CA GLY A 230 -16.09 4.17 6.68
C GLY A 230 -16.18 2.64 6.81
N GLY A 231 -15.20 2.05 7.49
CA GLY A 231 -15.16 0.62 7.77
C GLY A 231 -15.25 -0.25 6.52
N THR A 232 -16.06 -1.31 6.59
CA THR A 232 -16.22 -2.29 5.50
C THR A 232 -16.72 -1.68 4.21
N ALA A 233 -17.57 -0.65 4.27
CA ALA A 233 -18.07 0.03 3.07
C ALA A 233 -16.94 0.75 2.32
N LEU A 234 -15.97 1.32 3.05
CA LEU A 234 -14.78 1.93 2.46
C LEU A 234 -13.83 0.87 1.88
N ASP A 235 -13.67 -0.26 2.55
CA ASP A 235 -12.86 -1.39 2.06
C ASP A 235 -13.45 -1.94 0.75
N VAL A 236 -14.77 -2.16 0.72
CA VAL A 236 -15.48 -2.57 -0.50
C VAL A 236 -15.38 -1.51 -1.59
N ALA A 237 -15.60 -0.22 -1.29
CA ALA A 237 -15.53 0.84 -2.30
C ALA A 237 -14.12 1.04 -2.88
N SER A 238 -13.08 0.77 -2.09
CA SER A 238 -11.69 0.80 -2.55
C SER A 238 -11.29 -0.44 -3.35
N ALA A 239 -11.93 -1.59 -3.10
CA ALA A 239 -11.70 -2.84 -3.84
C ALA A 239 -12.62 -3.03 -5.06
N ALA A 240 -13.80 -2.42 -5.08
CA ALA A 240 -14.83 -2.59 -6.11
C ALA A 240 -14.29 -2.39 -7.55
N PRO A 241 -13.44 -1.39 -7.83
CA PRO A 241 -12.86 -1.26 -9.16
C PRO A 241 -11.95 -2.42 -9.56
N LEU A 242 -11.26 -3.05 -8.61
CA LEU A 242 -10.42 -4.23 -8.86
C LEU A 242 -11.27 -5.47 -9.11
N THR A 243 -12.44 -5.57 -8.47
CA THR A 243 -13.38 -6.68 -8.72
C THR A 243 -14.05 -6.62 -10.09
N ALA A 244 -14.03 -5.47 -10.77
CA ALA A 244 -14.52 -5.34 -12.14
C ALA A 244 -13.57 -5.95 -13.20
N LEU A 245 -12.30 -6.22 -12.85
CA LEU A 245 -11.30 -6.81 -13.76
C LEU A 245 -11.64 -8.21 -14.28
N PRO A 246 -11.98 -9.19 -13.42
CA PRO A 246 -12.32 -10.53 -13.89
C PRO A 246 -13.59 -10.57 -14.74
N LEU A 247 -14.50 -9.59 -14.61
CA LEU A 247 -15.68 -9.47 -15.49
C LEU A 247 -15.34 -8.84 -16.86
N GLY A 248 -14.32 -7.99 -16.92
CA GLY A 248 -13.83 -7.41 -18.18
C GLY A 248 -13.10 -8.42 -19.08
N MET A 249 -12.43 -9.43 -18.52
CA MET A 249 -11.66 -10.40 -19.30
C MET A 249 -12.50 -11.28 -20.24
N PRO A 250 -13.63 -11.87 -19.84
CA PRO A 250 -14.51 -12.62 -20.75
C PRO A 250 -15.02 -11.76 -21.91
N ALA A 251 -15.34 -10.49 -21.64
CA ALA A 251 -15.75 -9.54 -22.67
C ALA A 251 -14.60 -9.23 -23.64
N ALA A 252 -13.37 -9.07 -23.13
CA ALA A 252 -12.17 -8.87 -23.95
C ALA A 252 -11.83 -10.09 -24.81
N MET A 253 -11.97 -11.31 -24.26
CA MET A 253 -11.80 -12.55 -25.01
C MET A 253 -12.86 -12.71 -26.11
N LEU A 254 -14.12 -12.35 -25.82
CA LEU A 254 -15.20 -12.35 -26.82
C LEU A 254 -14.92 -11.38 -27.97
N LEU A 255 -14.44 -10.18 -27.66
CA LEU A 255 -14.03 -9.20 -28.67
C LEU A 255 -12.85 -9.67 -29.49
N GLY A 256 -11.81 -10.22 -28.85
CA GLY A 256 -10.65 -10.79 -29.52
C GLY A 256 -11.03 -11.93 -30.47
N ALA A 257 -11.94 -12.81 -30.04
CA ALA A 257 -12.47 -13.87 -30.88
C ALA A 257 -13.27 -13.33 -32.09
N MET A 258 -14.07 -12.27 -31.89
CA MET A 258 -14.83 -11.63 -32.97
C MET A 258 -13.94 -10.89 -33.97
N THR A 259 -12.91 -10.15 -33.52
CA THR A 259 -11.96 -9.48 -34.42
C THR A 259 -11.10 -10.48 -35.19
N VAL A 260 -10.63 -11.55 -34.55
CA VAL A 260 -9.92 -12.64 -35.25
C VAL A 260 -10.82 -13.27 -36.32
N ARG A 261 -12.10 -13.51 -36.02
CA ARG A 261 -13.06 -14.06 -36.98
C ARG A 261 -13.38 -13.10 -38.14
N SER A 262 -13.44 -11.79 -37.86
CA SER A 262 -13.59 -10.74 -38.87
C SER A 262 -12.37 -10.65 -39.80
N LEU A 263 -11.17 -10.72 -39.22
CA LEU A 263 -9.90 -10.61 -39.97
C LEU A 263 -9.57 -11.88 -40.77
N ARG A 264 -10.00 -13.05 -40.31
CA ARG A 264 -9.82 -14.32 -41.04
C ARG A 264 -10.88 -14.59 -42.12
N GLY A 265 -11.83 -13.68 -42.30
CA GLY A 265 -12.92 -13.82 -43.26
C GLY A 265 -13.90 -14.95 -42.91
N PRO A 266 -15.09 -14.99 -43.53
CA PRO A 266 -15.96 -16.14 -43.41
C PRO A 266 -15.21 -17.39 -43.89
N ALA A 267 -15.25 -18.46 -43.10
CA ALA A 267 -14.78 -19.77 -43.57
C ALA A 267 -15.42 -20.01 -44.93
N VAL A 268 -14.56 -20.14 -45.95
CA VAL A 268 -14.94 -20.31 -47.33
C VAL A 268 -15.98 -21.43 -47.39
N ARG A 269 -17.17 -21.05 -47.83
CA ARG A 269 -18.27 -21.94 -48.20
C ARG A 269 -17.85 -22.67 -49.48
N ASN A 270 -16.92 -23.62 -49.39
CA ASN A 270 -16.57 -24.51 -50.50
C ASN A 270 -16.39 -25.93 -49.96
N GLY A 271 -17.53 -26.59 -49.84
CA GLY A 271 -17.65 -28.03 -49.87
C GLY A 271 -19.06 -28.27 -50.36
N ASN A 272 -19.22 -28.34 -51.69
CA ASN A 272 -20.47 -28.82 -52.29
C ASN A 272 -20.79 -30.16 -51.61
N GLU A 273 -21.85 -30.20 -50.80
CA GLU A 273 -22.54 -31.45 -50.53
C GLU A 273 -23.01 -31.95 -51.90
N ALA A 274 -22.23 -32.84 -52.48
CA ALA A 274 -22.66 -33.60 -53.64
C ALA A 274 -23.91 -34.38 -53.18
N PRO A 275 -25.05 -34.26 -53.89
CA PRO A 275 -26.19 -35.10 -53.58
C PRO A 275 -25.76 -36.57 -53.71
N PRO A 276 -26.24 -37.47 -52.84
CA PRO A 276 -25.90 -38.88 -52.91
C PRO A 276 -26.30 -39.39 -54.30
N ARG A 277 -25.30 -39.83 -55.08
CA ARG A 277 -25.58 -40.58 -56.30
C ARG A 277 -26.22 -41.90 -55.86
N ASP A 278 -27.41 -42.15 -56.37
CA ASP A 278 -27.99 -43.48 -56.48
C ASP A 278 -27.00 -44.37 -57.24
N THR A 279 -26.08 -45.00 -56.53
CA THR A 279 -25.43 -46.22 -56.98
C THR A 279 -26.08 -47.35 -56.22
N GLY A 280 -27.26 -47.74 -56.71
CA GLY A 280 -27.82 -49.04 -56.40
C GLY A 280 -26.89 -50.12 -56.95
N VAL A 281 -26.02 -50.65 -56.10
CA VAL A 281 -25.44 -51.98 -56.24
C VAL A 281 -25.25 -52.55 -54.83
N PHE A 282 -26.11 -53.50 -54.48
CA PHE A 282 -25.84 -54.50 -53.45
C PHE A 282 -24.60 -55.29 -53.86
N TRP A 283 -23.60 -55.39 -52.99
CA TRP A 283 -22.91 -56.60 -52.51
C TRP A 283 -21.87 -56.18 -51.45
#